data_AF-A0A955ISM1-F1
#
_entry.id   AF-A0A955ISM1-F1
#
_cell.length_a   1.000
_cell.length_b   1.000
_cell.length_c   1.000
_cell.angle_alpha   90.00
_cell.angle_beta   90.00
_cell.angle_gamma   90.00
#
_symmetry.space_group_name_H-M   'P 1'
#
loop_
_entity.id
_entity.type
_entity.pdbx_description
1 polymer ?
#
loop_
_entity_poly.entity_id
_entity_poly.type
_entity_poly.pdbx_seq_one_letter_code
_entity_poly.pdbx_strand_id
1 'polypeptide(L)'
;MSRAEFTRTVQHLALFRQGHRCAMCGTPILELGEAGRASHRYGEIAEAHHIRHAKCGGGNNVQNCVIICWSCHHTAHYGGNYRYRPPAHEQAAPSDFEFYDASTK
;
A
#
# COMPACT_ATOMS: atom_id res chain seq x y z
N MET A 1 5.31 -10.80 -18.83
CA MET A 1 6.02 -9.58 -18.37
C MET A 1 5.88 -9.53 -16.86
N SER A 2 7.00 -9.53 -16.13
CA SER A 2 6.98 -9.50 -14.66
C SER A 2 6.34 -8.20 -14.16
N ARG A 3 5.61 -8.28 -13.05
CA ARG A 3 5.06 -7.11 -12.35
C ARG A 3 6.25 -6.22 -11.97
N ALA A 4 6.27 -4.97 -12.39
CA ALA A 4 7.37 -4.07 -12.08
C ALA A 4 7.35 -3.79 -10.57
N GLU A 5 8.36 -4.26 -9.84
CA GLU A 5 8.42 -4.14 -8.38
C GLU A 5 9.02 -2.80 -7.96
N PHE A 6 8.51 -2.20 -6.88
CA PHE A 6 9.13 -1.03 -6.25
C PHE A 6 10.44 -1.44 -5.58
N THR A 7 11.49 -0.63 -5.72
CA THR A 7 12.74 -0.84 -4.97
C THR A 7 12.50 -0.70 -3.47
N ARG A 8 13.33 -1.34 -2.63
CA ARG A 8 13.23 -1.23 -1.17
C ARG A 8 13.26 0.23 -0.69
N THR A 9 14.10 1.07 -1.30
CA THR A 9 14.15 2.51 -1.00
C THR A 9 12.79 3.18 -1.22
N VAL A 10 12.12 2.92 -2.35
CA VAL A 10 10.79 3.48 -2.63
C VAL A 10 9.75 2.99 -1.62
N GLN A 11 9.81 1.72 -1.22
CA GLN A 11 8.90 1.17 -0.21
C GLN A 11 9.10 1.83 1.16
N HIS A 12 10.34 2.01 1.62
CA HIS A 12 10.63 2.68 2.88
C HIS A 12 10.25 4.16 2.87
N LEU A 13 10.51 4.87 1.78
CA LEU A 13 10.09 6.27 1.65
C LEU A 13 8.55 6.41 1.66
N ALA A 14 7.84 5.48 1.01
CA ALA A 14 6.38 5.46 1.06
C ALA A 14 5.86 5.16 2.48
N LEU A 15 6.48 4.21 3.20
CA LEU A 15 6.13 3.92 4.59
C LEU A 15 6.37 5.13 5.51
N PHE A 16 7.51 5.81 5.33
CA PHE A 16 7.85 7.00 6.10
C PHE A 16 6.83 8.12 5.87
N ARG A 17 6.46 8.39 4.61
CA ARG A 17 5.38 9.33 4.28
C ARG A 17 4.08 8.97 4.98
N GLN A 18 3.73 7.69 5.07
CA GLN A 18 2.51 7.23 5.74
C GLN A 18 2.59 7.26 7.28
N GLY A 19 3.67 7.80 7.86
CA GLY A 19 3.87 7.81 9.31
C GLY A 19 3.98 6.42 9.91
N HIS A 20 4.56 5.46 9.18
CA HIS A 20 4.70 4.05 9.57
C HIS A 20 3.35 3.35 9.82
N ARG A 21 2.36 3.64 8.98
CA ARG A 21 1.02 3.04 9.03
C ARG A 21 0.60 2.45 7.70
N CYS A 22 -0.27 1.45 7.75
CA CYS A 22 -1.02 0.99 6.59
C CYS A 22 -1.79 2.15 5.97
N ALA A 23 -1.59 2.40 4.68
CA ALA A 23 -2.23 3.50 3.96
C ALA A 23 -3.77 3.42 3.97
N MET A 24 -4.33 2.22 4.15
CA MET A 24 -5.76 1.96 4.09
C MET A 24 -6.43 1.88 5.46
N CYS A 25 -5.88 1.13 6.42
CA CYS A 25 -6.54 0.89 7.72
C CYS A 25 -5.85 1.55 8.91
N GLY A 26 -4.70 2.20 8.72
CA GLY A 26 -3.99 2.93 9.78
C GLY A 26 -3.23 2.07 10.78
N THR A 27 -3.29 0.73 10.67
CA THR A 27 -2.51 -0.19 11.50
C THR A 27 -1.02 0.12 11.41
N PRO A 28 -0.29 0.18 12.53
CA PRO A 28 1.15 0.38 12.52
C PRO A 28 1.89 -0.70 11.71
N ILE A 29 2.86 -0.27 10.91
CA ILE A 29 3.74 -1.13 10.13
C ILE A 29 5.17 -0.76 10.52
N LEU A 30 5.82 -1.64 11.29
CA LEU A 30 7.20 -1.43 11.75
C LEU A 30 8.21 -1.98 10.75
N GLU A 31 7.85 -3.06 10.04
CA GLU A 31 8.71 -3.73 9.07
C GLU A 31 7.94 -4.13 7.80
N LEU A 32 8.66 -4.25 6.68
CA LEU A 32 8.12 -4.59 5.37
C LEU A 32 8.30 -6.09 5.07
N GLY A 33 7.39 -6.66 4.27
CA GLY A 33 7.44 -8.07 3.86
C GLY A 33 7.18 -9.04 5.03
N GLU A 34 7.81 -10.22 4.97
CA GLU A 34 7.66 -11.30 5.97
C GLU A 34 8.00 -10.87 7.40
N ALA A 35 9.00 -10.02 7.57
CA ALA A 35 9.41 -9.57 8.89
C ALA A 35 8.33 -8.69 9.57
N GLY A 36 7.48 -8.03 8.77
CA GLY A 36 6.29 -7.31 9.23
C GLY A 36 5.27 -8.18 9.97
N ARG A 37 5.25 -9.50 9.74
CA ARG A 37 4.31 -10.41 10.42
C ARG A 37 4.49 -10.42 11.92
N ALA A 38 5.72 -10.35 12.40
CA ALA A 38 6.00 -10.38 13.83
C ALA A 38 5.45 -9.14 14.56
N SER A 39 5.35 -8.00 13.87
CA SER A 39 4.91 -6.74 14.45
C SER A 39 3.45 -6.39 14.15
N HIS A 40 2.81 -7.06 13.18
CA HIS A 40 1.42 -6.83 12.85
C HIS A 40 0.48 -7.54 13.84
N ARG A 41 -0.56 -6.84 14.32
CA ARG A 41 -1.55 -7.35 15.29
C ARG A 41 -2.14 -8.72 14.95
N TYR A 42 -2.27 -9.02 13.65
CA TYR A 42 -2.86 -10.26 13.13
C TYR A 42 -1.84 -11.17 12.42
N GLY A 43 -0.54 -10.91 12.53
CA GLY A 43 0.48 -11.75 11.90
C GLY A 43 0.60 -11.59 10.37
N GLU A 44 0.21 -10.43 9.84
CA GLU A 44 0.16 -10.15 8.39
C GLU A 44 1.44 -9.51 7.88
N ILE A 45 1.79 -9.79 6.62
CA ILE A 45 2.86 -9.06 5.92
C ILE A 45 2.40 -7.66 5.54
N ALA A 46 3.36 -6.76 5.37
CA ALA A 46 3.15 -5.44 4.78
C ALA A 46 3.78 -5.39 3.39
N GLU A 47 3.01 -4.98 2.39
CA GLU A 47 3.44 -4.97 0.99
C GLU A 47 3.20 -3.63 0.33
N ALA A 48 3.98 -3.38 -0.72
CA ALA A 48 3.80 -2.22 -1.57
C ALA A 48 2.72 -2.47 -2.62
N HIS A 49 1.89 -1.46 -2.83
CA HIS A 49 0.81 -1.47 -3.79
C HIS A 49 0.87 -0.20 -4.65
N HIS A 50 0.62 -0.36 -5.95
CA HIS A 50 0.53 0.75 -6.88
C HIS A 50 -0.83 1.44 -6.73
N ILE A 51 -0.85 2.75 -6.50
CA ILE A 51 -2.10 3.55 -6.53
C ILE A 51 -2.70 3.49 -7.94
N ARG A 52 -1.92 3.89 -8.94
CA ARG A 52 -2.21 3.63 -10.35
C ARG A 52 -1.45 2.40 -10.79
N HIS A 53 -2.16 1.36 -11.20
CA HIS A 53 -1.55 0.09 -11.59
C HIS A 53 -0.54 0.27 -12.75
N ALA A 54 0.57 -0.49 -12.75
CA ALA A 54 1.64 -0.36 -13.74
C ALA A 54 1.15 -0.58 -15.20
N LYS A 55 0.20 -1.52 -15.41
CA LYS A 55 -0.45 -1.75 -16.73
C LYS A 55 -1.21 -0.53 -17.25
N CYS A 56 -1.60 0.38 -16.36
CA CYS A 56 -2.34 1.60 -16.70
C CYS A 56 -1.39 2.81 -16.80
N GLY A 57 -0.08 2.62 -16.85
CA GLY A 57 0.93 3.69 -16.91
C GLY A 57 1.37 4.24 -15.55
N GLY A 58 1.08 3.54 -14.45
CA GLY A 58 1.61 3.90 -13.14
C GLY A 58 3.10 3.65 -13.02
N GLY A 59 3.84 4.65 -12.52
CA GLY A 59 5.29 4.56 -12.33
C GLY A 59 5.71 3.86 -11.04
N ASN A 60 6.98 3.45 -10.97
CA ASN A 60 7.61 2.87 -9.77
C ASN A 60 8.27 3.94 -8.88
N ASN A 61 7.51 4.99 -8.54
CA ASN A 61 7.98 6.09 -7.71
C ASN A 61 7.25 6.13 -6.36
N VAL A 62 7.78 6.92 -5.42
CA VAL A 62 7.22 7.06 -4.08
C VAL A 62 5.77 7.52 -4.15
N GLN A 63 5.45 8.47 -5.03
CA GLN A 63 4.11 9.06 -5.14
C GLN A 63 3.04 8.05 -5.56
N ASN A 64 3.41 7.02 -6.32
CA ASN A 64 2.51 5.97 -6.78
C ASN A 64 2.58 4.68 -5.92
N CYS A 65 3.42 4.66 -4.89
CA CYS A 65 3.60 3.53 -3.98
C CYS A 65 2.85 3.78 -2.67
N VAL A 66 2.07 2.81 -2.20
CA VAL A 66 1.56 2.77 -0.83
C VAL A 66 1.93 1.47 -0.15
N ILE A 67 2.18 1.52 1.17
CA ILE A 67 2.39 0.32 1.98
C ILE A 67 1.09 -0.02 2.71
N ILE A 68 0.63 -1.26 2.54
CA ILE A 68 -0.61 -1.77 3.12
C ILE A 68 -0.40 -3.16 3.70
N CYS A 69 -1.19 -3.53 4.72
CA CYS A 69 -1.16 -4.90 5.25
C CYS A 69 -1.79 -5.88 4.25
N TRP A 70 -1.45 -7.17 4.36
CA TRP A 70 -1.91 -8.21 3.44
C TRP A 70 -3.44 -8.23 3.27
N SER A 71 -4.20 -8.09 4.36
CA SER A 71 -5.67 -8.06 4.28
C SER A 71 -6.19 -6.85 3.49
N CYS A 72 -5.55 -5.69 3.65
CA CYS A 72 -5.86 -4.49 2.86
C CYS A 72 -5.40 -4.65 1.40
N HIS A 73 -4.26 -5.31 1.16
CA HIS A 73 -3.77 -5.57 -0.19
C HIS A 73 -4.70 -6.49 -0.97
N HIS A 74 -5.19 -7.55 -0.32
CA HIS A 74 -6.19 -8.43 -0.88
C HIS A 74 -7.50 -7.67 -1.16
N THR A 75 -7.92 -6.82 -0.22
CA THR A 75 -9.10 -5.95 -0.40
C THR A 75 -8.95 -5.02 -1.61
N ALA A 76 -7.79 -4.38 -1.78
CA ALA A 76 -7.50 -3.49 -2.89
C ALA A 76 -7.56 -4.21 -4.25
N HIS A 77 -7.11 -5.48 -4.31
CA HIS A 77 -7.14 -6.27 -5.54
C HIS A 77 -8.52 -6.87 -5.85
N TYR A 78 -9.27 -7.29 -4.85
CA TYR A 78 -10.47 -8.13 -5.03
C TYR A 78 -11.77 -7.47 -4.54
N GLY A 79 -11.78 -6.16 -4.26
CA GLY A 79 -12.98 -5.42 -3.85
C GLY A 79 -13.47 -5.74 -2.42
N GLY A 80 -12.59 -6.32 -1.59
CA GLY A 80 -12.73 -6.66 -0.17
C GLY A 80 -14.14 -6.80 0.43
N ASN A 81 -14.53 -8.03 0.71
CA ASN A 81 -15.65 -8.37 1.58
C ASN A 81 -15.39 -8.14 3.09
N TYR A 82 -14.56 -7.17 3.49
CA TYR A 82 -14.28 -6.91 4.92
C TYR A 82 -14.58 -5.49 5.44
N ARG A 83 -15.22 -4.64 4.60
CA ARG A 83 -16.08 -3.47 4.94
C ARG A 83 -15.95 -2.40 3.83
N TYR A 84 -16.84 -2.49 2.84
CA TYR A 84 -17.48 -1.42 2.08
C TYR A 84 -16.62 -0.29 1.44
N ARG A 85 -16.17 -0.50 0.18
CA ARG A 85 -16.25 0.47 -0.95
C ARG A 85 -15.96 -0.26 -2.30
N PRO A 86 -16.72 0.00 -3.40
CA PRO A 86 -16.61 -0.75 -4.67
C PRO A 86 -15.37 -0.34 -5.52
N PRO A 87 -15.05 -1.07 -6.61
CA PRO A 87 -13.69 -1.43 -7.02
C PRO A 87 -12.97 -0.35 -7.83
N ALA A 88 -11.66 -0.19 -7.68
CA ALA A 88 -10.86 0.68 -8.54
C ALA A 88 -9.45 0.12 -8.79
N HIS A 89 -9.36 -1.12 -9.28
CA HIS A 89 -8.06 -1.77 -9.58
C HIS A 89 -7.28 -1.12 -10.74
N GLU A 90 -7.82 -0.09 -11.40
CA GLU A 90 -7.15 0.57 -12.52
C GLU A 90 -6.85 2.07 -12.28
N GLN A 91 -7.58 2.73 -11.36
CA GLN A 91 -7.54 4.18 -11.20
C GLN A 91 -7.80 4.62 -9.75
N ALA A 92 -7.15 3.99 -8.76
CA ALA A 92 -7.20 4.56 -7.42
C ALA A 92 -6.52 5.94 -7.42
N ALA A 93 -7.03 6.84 -6.61
CA ALA A 93 -6.43 8.13 -6.31
C ALA A 93 -5.74 8.07 -4.94
N PRO A 94 -4.75 8.93 -4.65
CA PRO A 94 -4.18 9.03 -3.31
C PRO A 94 -5.23 9.22 -2.21
N SER A 95 -6.33 9.91 -2.50
CA SER A 95 -7.46 10.11 -1.59
C SER A 95 -8.23 8.83 -1.22
N ASP A 96 -8.03 7.73 -1.95
CA ASP A 96 -8.61 6.42 -1.60
C ASP A 96 -7.82 5.72 -0.47
N PHE A 97 -6.68 6.30 -0.08
CA PHE A 97 -5.82 5.83 0.98
C PHE A 97 -5.76 6.88 2.08
N GLU A 98 -6.55 6.70 3.14
CA GLU A 98 -6.74 7.65 4.24
C GLU A 98 -5.41 8.13 4.87
N PHE A 99 -4.41 7.25 4.93
CA PHE A 99 -3.11 7.56 5.51
C PHE A 99 -2.03 7.86 4.47
N TYR A 100 -2.43 8.19 3.23
CA TYR A 100 -1.53 8.80 2.26
C TYR A 100 -1.31 10.27 2.64
N ASP A 101 -0.23 10.54 3.37
CA ASP A 101 0.13 11.91 3.70
C ASP A 101 0.73 12.62 2.48
N ALA A 102 -0.05 13.52 1.85
CA ALA A 102 0.42 14.34 0.73
C ALA A 102 1.26 15.56 1.16
N SER A 103 1.47 15.77 2.47
CA SER A 103 2.07 17.00 3.01
C SER A 103 3.60 17.00 3.03
N THR A 104 4.26 15.86 2.81
CA THR A 104 5.72 15.81 2.65
C THR A 104 6.12 16.37 1.28
N LYS A 105 6.41 17.68 1.25
CA LYS A 105 7.15 18.37 0.19
C LYS A 105 8.65 18.22 0.39
#